data_AF-A0A968XSH2-F1
#
_entry.id   AF-A0A968XSH2-F1
#
_cell.length_a   1.000
_cell.length_b   1.000
_cell.length_c   1.000
_cell.angle_alpha   90.00
_cell.angle_beta   90.00
_cell.angle_gamma   90.00
#
_symmetry.space_group_name_H-M   'P 1'
#
loop_
_entity.id
_entity.type
_entity.pdbx_description
1 polymer ?
#
loop_
_entity_poly.entity_id
_entity_poly.type
_entity_poly.pdbx_seq_one_letter_code
_entity_poly.pdbx_strand_id
1 'polypeptide(L)'
;MTARQRSAQLRIFPDRVVPMLPERISNDLCSLREGEIRSVLVARMVFDAFGDKRSQTLDRGLIRSHAKLAYEEAQAAIDGAPSEKCAALMGHV
;
A
#
# COMPACT_ATOMS: atom_id res chain seq x y z
N MET A 1 -12.30 -22.33 11.43
CA MET A 1 -12.66 -21.98 10.04
C MET A 1 -11.48 -21.27 9.40
N THR A 2 -10.86 -21.87 8.38
CA THR A 2 -9.56 -21.47 7.80
C THR A 2 -9.74 -20.46 6.66
N ALA A 3 -8.77 -19.55 6.45
CA ALA A 3 -8.82 -18.49 5.44
C ALA A 3 -9.13 -18.98 4.00
N ARG A 4 -8.81 -20.24 3.70
CA ARG A 4 -9.10 -20.91 2.42
C ARG A 4 -10.61 -21.00 2.10
N GLN A 5 -11.50 -20.99 3.10
CA GLN A 5 -12.95 -21.05 2.90
C GLN A 5 -13.59 -19.68 2.58
N ARG A 6 -12.88 -18.57 2.81
CA ARG A 6 -13.34 -17.19 2.57
C ARG A 6 -12.66 -16.60 1.32
N SER A 7 -12.71 -17.33 0.21
CA SER A 7 -11.88 -17.19 -1.01
C SER A 7 -11.77 -15.80 -1.65
N ALA A 8 -12.61 -14.83 -1.30
CA ALA A 8 -12.36 -13.38 -1.43
C ALA A 8 -13.60 -12.70 -0.84
N GLN A 9 -13.46 -11.78 0.11
CA GLN A 9 -14.57 -10.98 0.63
C GLN A 9 -14.05 -9.84 1.53
N LEU A 10 -13.62 -8.74 0.93
CA LEU A 10 -13.91 -7.45 1.55
C LEU A 10 -15.34 -7.12 1.16
N ARG A 11 -16.33 -7.73 1.84
CA ARG A 11 -17.72 -7.28 1.69
C ARG A 11 -17.86 -6.05 2.55
N ILE A 12 -17.69 -4.89 1.92
CA ILE A 12 -17.96 -3.60 2.54
C ILE A 12 -19.48 -3.45 2.54
N PHE A 13 -20.10 -3.74 3.68
CA PHE A 13 -21.46 -3.23 3.94
C PHE A 13 -21.34 -1.79 4.44
N PRO A 14 -22.32 -0.92 4.18
CA PRO A 14 -22.31 0.46 4.66
C PRO A 14 -22.14 0.59 6.19
N ASP A 15 -22.44 -0.46 6.96
CA ASP A 15 -22.37 -0.48 8.43
C ASP A 15 -21.29 -1.44 8.97
N ARG A 16 -20.62 -2.25 8.12
CA ARG A 16 -19.56 -3.17 8.59
C ARG A 16 -18.66 -3.70 7.49
N VAL A 17 -17.40 -3.88 7.85
CA VAL A 17 -16.46 -4.72 7.10
C VAL A 17 -16.42 -6.08 7.79
N VAL A 18 -16.69 -7.16 7.04
CA VAL A 18 -16.42 -8.52 7.54
C VAL A 18 -15.03 -8.92 7.04
N PRO A 19 -13.98 -8.85 7.88
CA PRO A 19 -12.63 -9.09 7.41
C PRO A 19 -12.42 -10.57 7.14
N MET A 20 -11.69 -10.87 6.06
CA MET A 20 -11.32 -12.25 5.69
C MET A 20 -10.39 -12.89 6.73
N LEU A 21 -9.48 -12.08 7.28
CA LEU A 21 -8.52 -12.46 8.30
C LEU A 21 -8.93 -11.85 9.65
N PRO A 22 -8.55 -12.46 10.79
CA PRO A 22 -8.68 -11.81 12.09
C PRO A 22 -8.03 -10.42 12.08
N GLU A 23 -8.61 -9.45 12.78
CA GLU A 23 -8.13 -8.05 12.81
C GLU A 23 -6.65 -7.96 13.19
N ARG A 24 -6.19 -8.81 14.12
CA ARG A 24 -4.79 -8.89 14.54
C ARG A 24 -3.82 -9.22 13.39
N ILE A 25 -4.26 -9.96 12.37
CA ILE A 25 -3.43 -10.27 11.20
C ILE A 25 -3.58 -9.16 10.15
N SER A 26 -4.81 -8.75 9.86
CA SER A 26 -5.10 -7.77 8.80
C SER A 26 -4.61 -6.35 9.14
N ASN A 27 -4.93 -5.86 10.33
CA ASN A 27 -4.74 -4.44 10.70
C ASN A 27 -3.40 -4.18 11.38
N ASP A 28 -2.76 -5.20 11.92
CA ASP A 28 -1.53 -5.05 12.71
C ASP A 28 -0.31 -5.58 11.95
N LEU A 29 -0.27 -6.90 11.70
CA LEU A 29 0.90 -7.58 11.12
C LEU A 29 1.05 -7.37 9.61
N CYS A 30 -0.04 -7.31 8.85
CA CYS A 30 -0.01 -7.17 7.39
C CYS A 30 -0.25 -5.74 6.90
N SER A 31 -0.58 -4.79 7.78
CA SER A 31 -0.75 -3.39 7.41
C SER A 31 0.59 -2.69 7.28
N LEU A 32 0.79 -1.99 6.16
CA LEU A 32 1.97 -1.18 5.88
C LEU A 32 1.87 0.18 6.58
N ARG A 33 1.93 0.15 7.92
CA ARG A 33 1.86 1.36 8.74
C ARG A 33 3.02 2.30 8.45
N GLU A 34 2.71 3.59 8.51
CA GLU A 34 3.68 4.67 8.40
C GLU A 34 4.74 4.57 9.51
N GLY A 35 6.01 4.76 9.16
CA GLY A 35 7.14 4.78 10.09
C GLY A 35 7.59 3.41 10.63
N GLU A 36 6.78 2.35 10.47
CA GLU A 36 7.08 1.02 11.02
C GLU A 36 7.79 0.11 10.01
N ILE A 37 8.73 -0.72 10.49
CA ILE A 37 9.34 -1.77 9.66
C ILE A 37 8.36 -2.92 9.50
N ARG A 38 8.12 -3.33 8.24
CA ARG A 38 7.17 -4.38 7.86
C ARG A 38 7.77 -5.34 6.84
N SER A 39 7.53 -6.63 7.04
CA SER A 39 7.91 -7.68 6.11
C SER A 39 6.93 -7.76 4.95
N VAL A 40 7.44 -7.78 3.73
CA VAL A 40 6.65 -7.73 2.49
C VAL A 40 7.19 -8.67 1.44
N LEU A 41 6.32 -9.01 0.48
CA LEU A 41 6.74 -9.50 -0.83
C LEU A 41 6.76 -8.30 -1.78
N VAL A 42 7.94 -7.99 -2.32
CA VAL A 42 8.18 -6.87 -3.23
C VAL A 42 8.05 -7.35 -4.66
N ALA A 43 7.23 -6.67 -5.46
CA ALA A 43 7.22 -6.82 -6.91
C ALA A 43 7.94 -5.61 -7.53
N ARG A 44 9.18 -5.81 -7.96
CA ARG A 44 9.94 -4.78 -8.69
C ARG A 44 9.63 -4.92 -10.17
N MET A 45 9.16 -3.86 -10.80
CA MET A 45 8.83 -3.83 -12.23
C MET A 45 9.59 -2.70 -12.90
N VAL A 46 10.09 -2.94 -14.10
CA VAL A 46 10.76 -1.94 -14.94
C VAL A 46 9.88 -1.69 -16.16
N PHE A 47 9.53 -0.43 -16.39
CA PHE A 47 8.77 0.04 -17.54
C PHE A 47 9.62 1.01 -18.36
N ASP A 48 9.39 1.08 -19.66
CA ASP A 48 9.97 2.14 -20.49
C ASP A 48 9.09 3.40 -20.51
N ALA A 49 9.54 4.42 -21.25
CA ALA A 49 8.84 5.71 -21.36
C ALA A 49 7.46 5.61 -22.04
N PHE A 50 7.18 4.53 -22.77
CA PHE A 50 5.89 4.28 -23.41
C PHE A 50 4.97 3.43 -22.52
N GLY A 51 5.46 2.97 -21.37
CA GLY A 51 4.72 2.13 -20.43
C GLY A 51 4.85 0.63 -20.69
N ASP A 52 5.70 0.20 -21.62
CA ASP A 52 5.90 -1.22 -21.89
C ASP A 52 6.76 -1.87 -20.80
N LYS A 53 6.26 -2.98 -20.24
CA LYS A 53 6.96 -3.73 -19.19
C LYS A 53 8.19 -4.42 -19.77
N ARG A 54 9.36 -4.09 -19.26
CA ARG A 54 10.65 -4.68 -19.65
C ARG A 54 11.01 -5.89 -18.79
N SER A 55 10.80 -5.82 -17.48
CA SER A 55 11.11 -6.93 -16.58
C SER A 55 10.34 -6.85 -15.27
N GLN A 56 10.31 -7.97 -14.53
CA GLN A 56 9.82 -8.02 -13.16
C GLN A 56 10.64 -9.00 -12.31
N THR A 57 10.83 -8.69 -11.03
CA THR A 57 11.35 -9.63 -10.01
C THR A 57 10.44 -9.65 -8.79
N LEU A 58 10.43 -10.79 -8.10
CA LEU A 58 9.70 -10.98 -6.85
C LEU A 58 10.69 -11.30 -5.74
N ASP A 59 10.76 -10.43 -4.74
CA ASP A 59 11.73 -10.51 -3.66
C ASP A 59 11.02 -10.44 -2.30
N ARG A 60 11.61 -11.05 -1.28
CA ARG A 60 11.16 -10.85 0.12
C ARG A 60 11.97 -9.73 0.72
N GLY A 61 11.31 -8.77 1.38
CA GLY A 61 11.96 -7.59 1.90
C GLY A 61 11.37 -7.07 3.21
N LEU A 62 12.10 -6.14 3.81
CA LEU A 62 11.63 -5.29 4.89
C LEU A 62 11.49 -3.87 4.34
N ILE A 63 10.34 -3.24 4.55
CA ILE A 63 10.11 -1.85 4.15
C ILE A 63 9.70 -1.01 5.36
N ARG A 64 9.89 0.30 5.23
CA ARG A 64 9.31 1.31 6.12
C ARG A 64 8.52 2.29 5.27
N SER A 65 7.19 2.35 5.45
CA SER A 65 6.36 3.30 4.72
C SER A 65 6.67 4.72 5.22
N HIS A 66 6.99 5.64 4.32
CA HIS A 66 7.37 7.00 4.71
C HIS A 66 6.15 7.87 5.04
N ALA A 67 4.99 7.60 4.45
CA ALA A 67 3.75 8.28 4.78
C ALA A 67 2.52 7.44 4.43
N LYS A 68 1.43 7.66 5.17
CA LYS A 68 0.08 7.25 4.79
C LYS A 68 -0.65 8.45 4.17
N LEU A 69 -0.86 8.39 2.86
CA LEU A 69 -1.52 9.47 2.10
C LEU A 69 -2.93 9.03 1.68
N ALA A 70 -3.88 9.96 1.78
CA ALA A 70 -5.17 9.84 1.09
C ALA A 70 -5.03 10.15 -0.40
N TYR A 71 -6.01 9.72 -1.21
CA TYR A 71 -5.97 9.94 -2.66
C TYR A 71 -5.99 11.43 -3.00
N GLU A 72 -6.77 12.21 -2.26
CA GLU A 72 -6.88 13.66 -2.42
C GLU A 72 -5.54 14.36 -2.14
N GLU A 73 -4.82 13.91 -1.10
CA GLU A 73 -3.50 14.47 -0.75
C GLU A 73 -2.45 14.14 -1.82
N ALA A 74 -2.49 12.94 -2.39
CA ALA A 74 -1.57 12.53 -3.45
C ALA A 74 -1.86 13.28 -4.77
N GLN A 75 -3.13 13.42 -5.13
CA GLN A 75 -3.54 14.16 -6.34
C GLN A 75 -3.19 15.64 -6.22
N ALA A 76 -3.48 16.27 -5.08
CA ALA A 76 -3.13 17.66 -4.84
C ALA A 76 -1.61 17.90 -4.96
N ALA A 77 -0.79 16.96 -4.50
CA ALA A 77 0.67 17.04 -4.67
C ALA A 77 1.10 16.97 -6.14
N ILE A 78 0.49 16.10 -6.94
CA ILE A 78 0.74 16.00 -8.39
C ILE A 78 0.32 17.29 -9.11
N ASP A 79 -0.81 17.87 -8.72
CA ASP A 79 -1.36 19.10 -9.31
C ASP A 79 -0.62 20.38 -8.85
N GLY A 80 0.40 20.26 -8.01
CA GLY A 80 1.25 21.36 -7.56
C GLY A 80 0.78 22.09 -6.29
N ALA A 81 -0.22 21.54 -5.58
CA ALA A 81 -0.70 22.02 -4.29
C ALA A 81 -0.46 20.96 -3.18
N PRO A 82 0.80 20.61 -2.87
CA PRO A 82 1.11 19.56 -1.90
C PRO A 82 0.66 19.95 -0.49
N SER A 83 0.12 19.00 0.26
CA SER A 83 0.00 19.12 1.72
C SER A 83 1.39 19.13 2.38
N GLU A 84 1.49 19.58 3.63
CA GLU A 84 2.76 19.61 4.37
C GLU A 84 3.46 18.23 4.41
N LYS A 85 2.67 17.16 4.55
CA LYS A 85 3.14 15.77 4.50
C LYS A 85 3.69 15.38 3.14
N CYS A 86 2.99 15.74 2.05
CA CYS A 86 3.45 15.45 0.69
C CYS A 86 4.69 16.28 0.35
N ALA A 87 4.74 17.54 0.76
CA ALA A 87 5.86 18.44 0.51
C ALA A 87 7.18 17.89 1.09
N ALA A 88 7.14 17.32 2.29
CA ALA A 88 8.31 16.68 2.91
C ALA A 88 8.84 15.46 2.11
N LEU A 89 8.00 14.81 1.31
CA LEU A 89 8.37 13.62 0.51
C LEU A 89 8.88 13.97 -0.89
N MET A 90 8.46 15.11 -1.45
CA MET A 90 8.82 15.50 -2.82
C MET A 90 10.28 15.94 -2.96
N GLY A 91 10.96 16.30 -1.87
CA GLY A 91 12.39 16.65 -1.88
C GLY A 91 13.35 15.45 -1.97
N HIS A 92 12.82 14.22 -2.02
CA HIS A 92 13.60 12.97 -2.10
C HIS A 92 13.66 12.35 -3.50
N VAL A 93 13.31 13.11 -4.55
CA VAL A 93 13.40 12.69 -5.96
C VAL A 93 14.56 13.40 -6.64
#